data_AF-A0A8T2KX27-F1
#
_entry.id   AF-A0A8T2KX27-F1
#
_cell.length_a   1.000
_cell.length_b   1.000
_cell.length_c   1.000
_cell.angle_alpha   90.00
_cell.angle_beta   90.00
_cell.angle_gamma   90.00
#
_symmetry.space_group_name_H-M   'P 1'
#
loop_
_entity.id
_entity.type
_entity.pdbx_description
1 polymer ?
#
loop_
_entity_poly.entity_id
_entity_poly.type
_entity_poly.pdbx_seq_one_letter_code
_entity_poly.pdbx_strand_id
1 'polypeptide(L)'
;MSVHGVFLLSIWMLCPSLLMSYQAPEDKEDIFTTRACPALLVFESVAYLEDMTIELPCHCKPEKVLSVVWYYQKYLGMMDTKVLTDFSGTAIVDSSKVGRDLELRNRFSIRLFSLIVFRVQEGDSGHYVCGTASGEFFYGYDVDIQVVREVLFPWNLVPLKQKQASEAKENVNTPFQVFTSYWPWSLCDRCGVKGEQTRVGLCYVMSQHLQVRYLRQSSNVTSCGSSAVPLRFGLANSHHRAELVVRSCHTPCPKKATTVSPERKGLLDFLGYGDPESPGLSVHYHNHPVGSDLVLSCPGMKPQHAVAWDKGSTPLYRSEFMEGLKKSSRMFIDVGHHLHIRLVHLKDKGSYFCWIQGKKAAEIKLGVYSRVGRMRRISDSEALFILKNILKVYALLTAVFLLIISVRFIWQLEEALTAAPAGALRNTPLSHTLTDRQGFPEFSALRRAPR
;
A
#
# COMPACT_ATOMS: atom_id res chain seq x y z
N MET A 1 1.95 11.69 -67.15
CA MET A 1 1.46 11.28 -65.80
C MET A 1 2.64 11.29 -64.85
N SER A 2 2.51 11.80 -63.62
CA SER A 2 3.66 11.96 -62.70
C SER A 2 3.93 10.67 -61.92
N VAL A 3 5.20 10.25 -61.87
CA VAL A 3 5.65 9.01 -61.19
C VAL A 3 5.31 9.02 -59.70
N HIS A 4 5.34 10.19 -59.06
CA HIS A 4 4.98 10.36 -57.64
C HIS A 4 3.53 9.98 -57.32
N GLY A 5 2.59 10.14 -58.27
CA GLY A 5 1.19 9.76 -58.05
C GLY A 5 1.00 8.25 -57.96
N VAL A 6 1.75 7.49 -58.75
CA VAL A 6 1.70 6.01 -58.74
C VAL A 6 2.30 5.45 -57.47
N PHE A 7 3.38 6.05 -56.95
CA PHE A 7 4.02 5.62 -55.71
C PHE A 7 3.18 5.89 -54.45
N LEU A 8 2.42 6.99 -54.42
CA LEU A 8 1.49 7.27 -53.32
C LEU A 8 0.28 6.31 -53.33
N LEU A 9 -0.26 6.00 -54.51
CA LEU A 9 -1.37 5.05 -54.66
C LEU A 9 -0.97 3.62 -54.27
N SER A 10 0.23 3.15 -54.62
CA SER A 10 0.68 1.81 -54.23
C SER A 10 0.92 1.69 -52.72
N ILE A 11 1.45 2.73 -52.06
CA ILE A 11 1.59 2.74 -50.59
C ILE A 11 0.22 2.71 -49.89
N TRP A 12 -0.78 3.44 -50.39
CA TRP A 12 -2.14 3.39 -49.83
C TRP A 12 -2.81 2.02 -50.00
N MET A 13 -2.62 1.36 -51.15
CA MET A 13 -3.22 0.05 -51.44
C MET A 13 -2.52 -1.14 -50.76
N LEU A 14 -1.27 -0.98 -50.30
CA LEU A 14 -0.51 -2.02 -49.59
C LEU A 14 -0.63 -1.96 -48.05
N CYS A 15 -1.25 -0.91 -47.50
CA CYS A 15 -1.40 -0.73 -46.06
C CYS A 15 -2.48 -1.62 -45.38
N PRO A 16 -3.61 -1.98 -46.02
CA PRO A 16 -4.67 -2.78 -45.36
C PRO A 16 -4.24 -4.19 -44.94
N SER A 17 -3.32 -4.83 -45.68
CA SER A 17 -2.92 -6.22 -45.47
C SER A 17 -1.93 -6.43 -44.32
N LEU A 18 -1.29 -5.36 -43.81
CA LEU A 18 -0.43 -5.40 -42.63
C LEU A 18 -1.17 -5.08 -41.33
N LEU A 19 -2.40 -4.56 -41.41
CA LEU A 19 -3.31 -4.46 -40.27
C LEU A 19 -4.06 -5.78 -40.06
N MET A 20 -3.31 -6.87 -39.86
CA MET A 20 -3.81 -8.06 -39.18
C MET A 20 -4.17 -7.67 -37.75
N SER A 21 -5.44 -7.33 -37.54
CA SER A 21 -6.02 -7.17 -36.22
C SER A 21 -5.68 -8.38 -35.36
N TYR A 22 -5.19 -8.15 -34.15
CA TYR A 22 -5.05 -9.21 -33.15
C TYR A 22 -6.43 -9.75 -32.79
N GLN A 23 -6.86 -10.78 -33.52
CA GLN A 23 -8.00 -11.60 -33.12
C GLN A 23 -7.57 -12.30 -31.83
N ALA A 24 -8.11 -11.86 -30.70
CA ALA A 24 -7.94 -12.59 -29.45
C ALA A 24 -8.50 -14.02 -29.65
N PRO A 25 -7.82 -15.07 -29.18
CA PRO A 25 -8.25 -16.43 -29.44
C PRO A 25 -9.64 -16.70 -28.84
N GLU A 26 -10.61 -16.99 -29.71
CA GLU A 26 -11.93 -17.51 -29.36
C GLU A 26 -11.80 -18.96 -28.87
N ASP A 27 -11.21 -19.14 -27.69
CA ASP A 27 -11.09 -20.46 -27.04
C ASP A 27 -11.06 -20.33 -25.50
N LYS A 28 -12.12 -19.70 -24.99
CA LYS A 28 -12.72 -20.02 -23.69
C LYS A 28 -14.22 -19.98 -23.84
N GLU A 29 -14.87 -21.10 -23.54
CA GLU A 29 -16.32 -21.17 -23.42
C GLU A 29 -16.82 -20.01 -22.53
N ASP A 30 -17.77 -19.22 -23.03
CA ASP A 30 -18.27 -18.09 -22.25
C ASP A 30 -19.04 -18.65 -21.03
N ILE A 31 -18.52 -18.37 -19.83
CA ILE A 31 -19.00 -18.91 -18.56
C ILE A 31 -20.48 -18.56 -18.33
N PHE A 32 -20.96 -17.47 -18.94
CA PHE A 32 -22.37 -17.06 -18.89
C PHE A 32 -23.32 -17.97 -19.68
N THR A 33 -22.83 -18.72 -20.69
CA THR A 33 -23.67 -19.64 -21.49
C THR A 33 -24.00 -20.95 -20.78
N THR A 34 -23.17 -21.38 -19.81
CA THR A 34 -23.35 -22.64 -19.08
C THR A 34 -24.08 -22.51 -17.74
N ARG A 35 -24.35 -21.27 -17.27
CA ARG A 35 -25.08 -20.97 -16.03
C ARG A 35 -26.15 -19.90 -16.22
N ALA A 36 -27.40 -20.32 -16.32
CA ALA A 36 -28.56 -19.43 -16.19
C ALA A 36 -28.58 -18.75 -14.81
N CYS A 37 -28.99 -17.48 -14.76
CA CYS A 37 -29.21 -16.77 -13.50
C CYS A 37 -30.39 -17.35 -12.70
N PRO A 38 -30.34 -17.32 -11.35
CA PRO A 38 -31.49 -17.67 -10.53
C PRO A 38 -32.63 -16.64 -10.74
N ALA A 39 -33.88 -17.11 -10.75
CA ALA A 39 -35.06 -16.26 -10.97
C ALA A 39 -35.35 -15.27 -9.81
N LEU A 40 -34.67 -15.42 -8.67
CA LEU A 40 -34.69 -14.50 -7.54
C LEU A 40 -33.24 -14.23 -7.09
N LEU A 41 -32.98 -13.03 -6.57
CA LEU A 41 -31.67 -12.67 -6.02
C LEU A 41 -31.40 -13.38 -4.68
N VAL A 42 -30.74 -14.53 -4.81
CA VAL A 42 -30.10 -15.34 -3.76
C VAL A 42 -28.64 -14.89 -3.61
N PHE A 43 -28.09 -14.99 -2.40
CA PHE A 43 -26.72 -14.59 -2.09
C PHE A 43 -25.85 -15.82 -1.81
N GLU A 44 -24.70 -15.95 -2.49
CA GLU A 44 -23.70 -16.95 -2.11
C GLU A 44 -22.94 -16.46 -0.87
N SER A 45 -23.02 -17.19 0.24
CA SER A 45 -22.28 -16.82 1.47
C SER A 45 -20.82 -17.28 1.40
N VAL A 46 -19.91 -16.31 1.43
CA VAL A 46 -18.46 -16.50 1.30
C VAL A 46 -17.72 -15.82 2.46
N ALA A 47 -16.57 -16.37 2.84
CA ALA A 47 -15.85 -15.95 4.04
C ALA A 47 -14.35 -15.87 3.80
N TYR A 48 -13.74 -14.78 4.27
CA TYR A 48 -12.32 -14.46 4.07
C TYR A 48 -11.71 -13.85 5.34
N LEU A 49 -10.38 -13.69 5.35
CA LEU A 49 -9.69 -12.96 6.42
C LEU A 49 -9.47 -11.49 6.07
N GLU A 50 -9.33 -10.68 7.12
CA GLU A 50 -8.76 -9.34 7.07
C GLU A 50 -7.41 -9.29 6.30
N ASP A 51 -7.14 -8.13 5.68
CA ASP A 51 -5.99 -7.82 4.80
C ASP A 51 -5.82 -8.67 3.54
N MET A 52 -6.61 -9.73 3.34
CA MET A 52 -6.60 -10.45 2.09
C MET A 52 -7.04 -9.54 0.93
N THR A 53 -6.53 -9.81 -0.26
CA THR A 53 -7.22 -9.40 -1.48
C THR A 53 -8.25 -10.49 -1.82
N ILE A 54 -9.46 -10.13 -2.24
CA ILE A 54 -10.49 -11.10 -2.65
C ILE A 54 -10.90 -10.83 -4.10
N GLU A 55 -11.39 -11.86 -4.78
CA GLU A 55 -11.90 -11.80 -6.15
C GLU A 55 -13.31 -12.41 -6.15
N LEU A 56 -14.31 -11.58 -6.46
CA LEU A 56 -15.73 -11.94 -6.50
C LEU A 56 -16.17 -11.96 -7.97
N PRO A 57 -16.25 -13.13 -8.63
CA PRO A 57 -16.69 -13.22 -10.02
C PRO A 57 -18.21 -13.01 -10.13
N CYS A 58 -18.66 -12.21 -11.09
CA CYS A 58 -20.07 -12.20 -11.47
C CYS A 58 -20.35 -13.51 -12.23
N HIS A 59 -21.13 -14.42 -11.65
CA HIS A 59 -21.24 -15.80 -12.13
C HIS A 59 -22.33 -16.07 -13.17
N CYS A 60 -23.25 -15.12 -13.40
CA CYS A 60 -24.31 -15.22 -14.39
C CYS A 60 -24.63 -13.81 -14.91
N LYS A 61 -25.12 -13.69 -16.14
CA LYS A 61 -25.43 -12.41 -16.81
C LYS A 61 -26.33 -12.64 -18.02
N PRO A 62 -27.33 -11.80 -18.31
CA PRO A 62 -28.10 -11.90 -19.55
C PRO A 62 -27.25 -11.49 -20.77
N GLU A 63 -27.35 -12.24 -21.87
CA GLU A 63 -26.59 -12.04 -23.12
C GLU A 63 -26.64 -10.60 -23.68
N LYS A 64 -27.80 -9.94 -23.51
CA LYS A 64 -28.06 -8.58 -24.01
C LYS A 64 -27.26 -7.48 -23.30
N VAL A 65 -26.56 -7.81 -22.23
CA VAL A 65 -25.90 -6.84 -21.33
C VAL A 65 -24.40 -6.88 -21.58
N LEU A 66 -23.80 -5.73 -21.93
CA LEU A 66 -22.39 -5.66 -22.34
C LEU A 66 -21.45 -5.37 -21.16
N SER A 67 -21.75 -4.41 -20.30
CA SER A 67 -20.98 -4.11 -19.06
C SER A 67 -21.54 -4.82 -17.82
N VAL A 68 -20.86 -4.74 -16.68
CA VAL A 68 -21.36 -5.17 -15.36
C VAL A 68 -21.04 -4.08 -14.34
N VAL A 69 -22.04 -3.67 -13.57
CA VAL A 69 -21.90 -2.73 -12.45
C VAL A 69 -21.96 -3.50 -11.15
N TRP A 70 -21.06 -3.15 -10.22
CA TRP A 70 -20.99 -3.71 -8.87
C TRP A 70 -21.51 -2.71 -7.83
N TYR A 71 -22.42 -3.21 -7.01
CA TYR A 71 -23.10 -2.51 -5.92
C TYR A 71 -22.70 -3.12 -4.58
N TYR A 72 -22.58 -2.28 -3.55
CA TYR A 72 -22.32 -2.67 -2.17
C TYR A 72 -23.42 -2.12 -1.24
N GLN A 73 -23.93 -2.96 -0.35
CA GLN A 73 -24.84 -2.58 0.74
C GLN A 73 -24.32 -3.17 2.05
N LYS A 74 -24.21 -2.38 3.13
CA LYS A 74 -23.83 -2.92 4.43
C LYS A 74 -24.94 -3.82 4.98
N TYR A 75 -26.19 -3.40 4.80
CA TYR A 75 -27.38 -4.13 5.21
C TYR A 75 -28.42 -4.14 4.08
N LEU A 76 -28.96 -5.31 3.73
CA LEU A 76 -29.95 -5.44 2.66
C LEU A 76 -31.19 -4.58 2.92
N GLY A 77 -31.61 -3.83 1.90
CA GLY A 77 -32.81 -2.97 1.95
C GLY A 77 -32.61 -1.63 2.64
N MET A 78 -31.40 -1.29 3.09
CA MET A 78 -31.06 0.06 3.52
C MET A 78 -30.74 0.95 2.30
N MET A 79 -31.05 2.25 2.41
CA MET A 79 -30.82 3.24 1.33
C MET A 79 -29.33 3.63 1.18
N ASP A 80 -28.39 2.89 1.77
CA ASP A 80 -26.95 3.16 1.81
C ASP A 80 -26.18 2.59 0.59
N THR A 81 -26.89 2.19 -0.46
CA THR A 81 -26.34 1.44 -1.61
C THR A 81 -25.22 2.22 -2.31
N LYS A 82 -23.99 1.74 -2.19
CA LYS A 82 -22.81 2.34 -2.83
C LYS A 82 -22.55 1.66 -4.18
N VAL A 83 -22.68 2.43 -5.27
CA VAL A 83 -22.10 2.02 -6.55
C VAL A 83 -20.59 2.07 -6.42
N LEU A 84 -19.92 0.94 -6.60
CA LEU A 84 -18.46 0.89 -6.49
C LEU A 84 -17.80 1.48 -7.74
N THR A 85 -18.31 1.12 -8.92
CA THR A 85 -17.62 1.24 -10.21
C THR A 85 -17.41 2.68 -10.71
N ASP A 86 -16.42 2.86 -11.58
CA ASP A 86 -16.52 3.85 -12.65
C ASP A 86 -17.42 3.29 -13.77
N PHE A 87 -18.05 4.15 -14.58
CA PHE A 87 -18.91 3.70 -15.68
C PHE A 87 -18.14 3.13 -16.88
N SER A 88 -16.81 3.22 -16.85
CA SER A 88 -15.88 2.76 -17.89
C SER A 88 -15.16 1.44 -17.56
N GLY A 89 -15.23 0.94 -16.32
CA GLY A 89 -14.55 -0.29 -15.91
C GLY A 89 -13.01 -0.17 -15.92
N THR A 90 -12.49 1.04 -15.71
CA THR A 90 -11.07 1.40 -15.89
C THR A 90 -10.30 1.63 -14.59
N ALA A 91 -10.96 1.45 -13.43
CA ALA A 91 -10.37 1.62 -12.11
C ALA A 91 -9.26 0.58 -11.82
N ILE A 92 -8.02 0.88 -12.22
CA ILE A 92 -6.80 0.14 -11.83
C ILE A 92 -6.20 0.82 -10.60
N VAL A 93 -6.57 0.36 -9.40
CA VAL A 93 -5.93 0.77 -8.16
C VAL A 93 -4.57 0.07 -8.01
N ASP A 94 -3.52 0.84 -7.78
CA ASP A 94 -2.19 0.33 -7.50
C ASP A 94 -2.13 -0.30 -6.11
N SER A 95 -2.14 -1.63 -6.07
CA SER A 95 -2.07 -2.45 -4.85
C SER A 95 -0.86 -2.18 -3.92
N SER A 96 0.17 -1.47 -4.37
CA SER A 96 1.29 -1.04 -3.51
C SER A 96 0.96 0.20 -2.67
N LYS A 97 -0.14 0.91 -2.97
CA LYS A 97 -0.53 2.19 -2.33
C LYS A 97 -1.78 2.08 -1.45
N VAL A 98 -2.28 0.86 -1.22
CA VAL A 98 -3.52 0.60 -0.47
C VAL A 98 -3.24 0.47 1.03
N GLY A 99 -3.57 1.53 1.79
CA GLY A 99 -3.65 1.52 3.26
C GLY A 99 -4.99 0.98 3.79
N ARG A 100 -5.04 0.58 5.08
CA ARG A 100 -6.28 0.07 5.72
C ARG A 100 -7.36 1.17 5.83
N ASP A 101 -6.95 2.41 6.11
CA ASP A 101 -7.82 3.55 6.39
C ASP A 101 -8.50 4.16 5.14
N LEU A 102 -8.28 3.57 3.96
CA LEU A 102 -8.96 4.00 2.73
C LEU A 102 -10.37 3.41 2.67
N GLU A 103 -11.36 4.23 2.31
CA GLU A 103 -12.71 3.73 2.01
C GLU A 103 -12.69 2.64 0.92
N LEU A 104 -13.63 1.70 0.99
CA LEU A 104 -13.80 0.59 0.03
C LEU A 104 -13.75 1.04 -1.44
N ARG A 105 -14.31 2.22 -1.75
CA ARG A 105 -14.34 2.83 -3.10
C ARG A 105 -12.94 3.19 -3.65
N ASN A 106 -11.93 3.28 -2.80
CA ASN A 106 -10.54 3.53 -3.16
C ASN A 106 -9.67 2.26 -3.11
N ARG A 107 -10.28 1.09 -2.85
CA ARG A 107 -9.60 -0.20 -2.63
C ARG A 107 -10.06 -1.34 -3.53
N PHE A 108 -10.73 -1.07 -4.65
CA PHE A 108 -11.16 -2.11 -5.58
C PHE A 108 -10.59 -1.92 -7.00
N SER A 109 -10.68 -2.98 -7.80
CA SER A 109 -10.53 -2.95 -9.26
C SER A 109 -11.53 -3.92 -9.89
N ILE A 110 -11.82 -3.78 -11.19
CA ILE A 110 -12.74 -4.68 -11.91
C ILE A 110 -11.99 -5.28 -13.09
N ARG A 111 -12.06 -6.60 -13.22
CA ARG A 111 -11.38 -7.33 -14.29
C ARG A 111 -12.25 -8.47 -14.77
N LEU A 112 -12.54 -8.55 -16.06
CA LEU A 112 -13.38 -9.62 -16.66
C LEU A 112 -14.68 -9.83 -15.87
N PHE A 113 -15.41 -8.72 -15.65
CA PHE A 113 -16.63 -8.62 -14.84
C PHE A 113 -16.52 -9.00 -13.35
N SER A 114 -15.34 -9.47 -12.89
CA SER A 114 -15.07 -9.83 -11.51
C SER A 114 -14.60 -8.62 -10.70
N LEU A 115 -15.13 -8.46 -9.49
CA LEU A 115 -14.72 -7.42 -8.54
C LEU A 115 -13.54 -7.91 -7.70
N ILE A 116 -12.41 -7.22 -7.79
CA ILE A 116 -11.23 -7.47 -6.96
C ILE A 116 -11.21 -6.41 -5.86
N VAL A 117 -11.27 -6.82 -4.59
CA VAL A 117 -11.17 -5.89 -3.44
C VAL A 117 -9.84 -6.14 -2.74
N PHE A 118 -9.01 -5.11 -2.65
CA PHE A 118 -7.69 -5.15 -2.02
C PHE A 118 -7.78 -4.88 -0.52
N ARG A 119 -7.09 -5.73 0.25
CA ARG A 119 -6.89 -5.60 1.71
C ARG A 119 -8.20 -5.38 2.47
N VAL A 120 -9.12 -6.33 2.34
CA VAL A 120 -10.45 -6.29 2.98
C VAL A 120 -10.36 -6.13 4.50
N GLN A 121 -11.31 -5.41 5.08
CA GLN A 121 -11.40 -5.13 6.53
C GLN A 121 -12.72 -5.67 7.10
N GLU A 122 -12.84 -5.88 8.41
CA GLU A 122 -14.10 -6.32 9.08
C GLU A 122 -15.30 -5.43 8.69
N GLY A 123 -15.04 -4.13 8.51
CA GLY A 123 -16.00 -3.13 8.03
C GLY A 123 -16.50 -3.32 6.60
N ASP A 124 -15.76 -4.03 5.73
CA ASP A 124 -16.14 -4.33 4.34
C ASP A 124 -17.14 -5.51 4.24
N SER A 125 -17.37 -6.27 5.32
CA SER A 125 -18.34 -7.37 5.33
C SER A 125 -19.75 -6.90 4.95
N GLY A 126 -20.45 -7.58 4.05
CA GLY A 126 -21.76 -7.15 3.58
C GLY A 126 -22.14 -7.74 2.23
N HIS A 127 -23.06 -7.07 1.54
CA HIS A 127 -23.68 -7.59 0.33
C HIS A 127 -23.05 -6.96 -0.91
N TYR A 128 -22.51 -7.81 -1.79
CA TYR A 128 -21.87 -7.41 -3.04
C TYR A 128 -22.68 -7.97 -4.21
N VAL A 129 -23.26 -7.10 -5.03
CA VAL A 129 -24.23 -7.48 -6.08
C VAL A 129 -23.75 -7.01 -7.44
N CYS A 130 -23.77 -7.89 -8.44
CA CYS A 130 -23.49 -7.54 -9.83
C CYS A 130 -24.79 -7.40 -10.65
N GLY A 131 -24.83 -6.40 -11.54
CA GLY A 131 -26.03 -6.01 -12.28
C GLY A 131 -25.77 -5.04 -13.44
N THR A 132 -26.83 -4.44 -13.97
CA THR A 132 -26.77 -3.34 -14.95
C THR A 132 -26.59 -1.98 -14.28
N ALA A 133 -26.22 -0.96 -15.07
CA ALA A 133 -26.31 0.44 -14.65
C ALA A 133 -27.76 0.94 -14.43
N SER A 134 -28.77 0.23 -14.95
CA SER A 134 -30.20 0.52 -14.71
C SER A 134 -30.73 -0.08 -13.39
N GLY A 135 -29.91 -0.81 -12.63
CA GLY A 135 -30.30 -1.39 -11.33
C GLY A 135 -30.94 -2.78 -11.41
N GLU A 136 -30.82 -3.48 -12.53
CA GLU A 136 -31.22 -4.89 -12.65
C GLU A 136 -30.12 -5.77 -12.06
N PHE A 137 -30.42 -6.58 -11.04
CA PHE A 137 -29.45 -7.41 -10.34
C PHE A 137 -29.47 -8.87 -10.83
N PHE A 138 -28.29 -9.47 -11.03
CA PHE A 138 -28.14 -10.82 -11.57
C PHE A 138 -27.67 -11.84 -10.52
N TYR A 139 -26.68 -11.45 -9.72
CA TYR A 139 -26.00 -12.33 -8.79
C TYR A 139 -25.49 -11.54 -7.58
N GLY A 140 -25.43 -12.17 -6.41
CA GLY A 140 -25.00 -11.53 -5.18
C GLY A 140 -24.17 -12.44 -4.28
N TYR A 141 -23.30 -11.83 -3.48
CA TYR A 141 -22.54 -12.46 -2.40
C TYR A 141 -22.92 -11.84 -1.05
N ASP A 142 -22.98 -12.69 -0.02
CA ASP A 142 -22.96 -12.29 1.39
C ASP A 142 -21.54 -12.57 1.91
N VAL A 143 -20.76 -11.50 2.12
CA VAL A 143 -19.32 -11.57 2.36
C VAL A 143 -19.02 -11.32 3.82
N ASP A 144 -18.49 -12.33 4.52
CA ASP A 144 -18.02 -12.25 5.91
C ASP A 144 -16.49 -12.09 5.96
N ILE A 145 -15.99 -10.94 6.44
CA ILE A 145 -14.56 -10.67 6.61
C ILE A 145 -14.18 -10.83 8.08
N GLN A 146 -13.54 -11.96 8.40
CA GLN A 146 -13.20 -12.32 9.77
C GLN A 146 -11.82 -11.81 10.19
N VAL A 147 -11.78 -11.13 11.33
CA VAL A 147 -10.55 -10.70 12.02
C VAL A 147 -9.84 -11.90 12.65
N VAL A 148 -8.54 -12.03 12.43
CA VAL A 148 -7.71 -13.03 13.13
C VAL A 148 -7.46 -12.55 14.56
N ARG A 149 -8.03 -13.25 15.55
CA ARG A 149 -7.84 -12.90 16.97
C ARG A 149 -6.52 -13.40 17.53
N GLU A 150 -6.11 -14.61 17.14
CA GLU A 150 -4.91 -15.28 17.63
C GLU A 150 -4.15 -15.95 16.48
N VAL A 151 -2.81 -15.84 16.51
CA VAL A 151 -1.91 -16.53 15.58
C VAL A 151 -1.23 -17.68 16.30
N LEU A 152 -1.46 -18.89 15.79
CA LEU A 152 -1.12 -20.14 16.45
C LEU A 152 0.16 -20.72 15.87
N PHE A 153 1.19 -20.76 16.70
CA PHE A 153 2.51 -21.32 16.40
C PHE A 153 2.68 -22.68 17.10
N PRO A 154 3.62 -23.56 16.69
CA PRO A 154 3.74 -24.90 17.26
C PRO A 154 3.94 -24.91 18.78
N TRP A 155 4.63 -23.91 19.33
CA TRP A 155 4.82 -23.71 20.77
C TRP A 155 3.56 -23.23 21.52
N ASN A 156 2.61 -22.57 20.84
CA ASN A 156 1.35 -22.07 21.42
C ASN A 156 0.16 -23.04 21.26
N LEU A 157 0.27 -24.06 20.41
CA LEU A 157 -0.83 -25.01 20.16
C LEU A 157 -1.15 -25.93 21.36
N VAL A 158 -0.17 -26.19 22.25
CA VAL A 158 -0.36 -27.11 23.38
C VAL A 158 -1.26 -26.50 24.47
N PRO A 159 -1.02 -25.28 24.98
CA PRO A 159 -1.92 -24.65 25.95
C PRO A 159 -3.33 -24.39 25.40
N LEU A 160 -3.43 -23.98 24.12
CA LEU A 160 -4.73 -23.62 23.54
C LEU A 160 -5.69 -24.81 23.48
N LYS A 161 -5.22 -26.02 23.11
CA LYS A 161 -6.07 -27.21 23.08
C LYS A 161 -6.64 -27.57 24.45
N GLN A 162 -5.87 -27.41 25.53
CA GLN A 162 -6.39 -27.61 26.89
C GLN A 162 -7.39 -26.52 27.27
N LYS A 163 -7.15 -25.27 26.85
CA LYS A 163 -8.06 -24.16 27.11
C LYS A 163 -9.39 -24.28 26.36
N GLN A 164 -9.35 -24.54 25.04
CA GLN A 164 -10.53 -24.83 24.22
C GLN A 164 -11.29 -26.06 24.75
N ALA A 165 -10.62 -27.11 25.20
CA ALA A 165 -11.29 -28.26 25.85
C ALA A 165 -11.96 -27.91 27.20
N SER A 166 -11.48 -26.88 27.92
CA SER A 166 -12.12 -26.39 29.15
C SER A 166 -13.26 -25.40 28.90
N GLU A 167 -13.18 -24.62 27.81
CA GLU A 167 -14.21 -23.66 27.37
C GLU A 167 -15.34 -24.37 26.57
N ALA A 168 -15.08 -25.55 25.99
CA ALA A 168 -16.04 -26.42 25.30
C ALA A 168 -17.07 -27.11 26.23
N LYS A 169 -17.42 -26.50 27.36
CA LYS A 169 -18.73 -26.72 28.02
C LYS A 169 -19.81 -25.93 27.27
N GLU A 170 -19.96 -26.23 25.99
CA GLU A 170 -21.04 -25.71 25.15
C GLU A 170 -22.37 -26.19 25.75
N ASN A 171 -23.34 -25.28 25.93
CA ASN A 171 -24.61 -25.63 26.56
C ASN A 171 -25.39 -26.58 25.63
N VAL A 172 -25.65 -27.80 26.09
CA VAL A 172 -26.27 -28.91 25.34
C VAL A 172 -27.64 -28.58 24.70
N ASN A 173 -28.24 -27.44 25.05
CA ASN A 173 -29.50 -26.93 24.51
C ASN A 173 -29.38 -25.79 23.47
N THR A 174 -28.19 -25.43 22.96
CA THR A 174 -28.11 -24.42 21.88
C THR A 174 -28.63 -24.98 20.54
N PRO A 175 -29.52 -24.28 19.82
CA PRO A 175 -30.07 -24.74 18.53
C PRO A 175 -29.09 -24.52 17.36
N PHE A 176 -27.79 -24.46 17.65
CA PHE A 176 -26.69 -24.27 16.74
C PHE A 176 -25.40 -24.79 17.37
N GLN A 177 -24.43 -25.13 16.53
CA GLN A 177 -23.07 -25.51 16.92
C GLN A 177 -22.06 -24.60 16.19
N VAL A 178 -21.05 -24.11 16.90
CA VAL A 178 -19.97 -23.28 16.31
C VAL A 178 -18.71 -24.12 16.12
N PHE A 179 -18.03 -23.96 14.98
CA PHE A 179 -16.79 -24.70 14.68
C PHE A 179 -15.83 -23.93 13.77
N THR A 180 -14.54 -24.18 13.93
CA THR A 180 -13.49 -23.63 13.06
C THR A 180 -13.24 -24.58 11.88
N SER A 181 -13.52 -24.14 10.66
CA SER A 181 -13.15 -24.89 9.45
C SER A 181 -11.81 -24.40 8.92
N TYR A 182 -10.84 -25.32 8.79
CA TYR A 182 -9.50 -24.99 8.31
C TYR A 182 -9.35 -25.21 6.81
N TRP A 183 -8.78 -24.22 6.13
CA TRP A 183 -8.28 -24.37 4.76
C TRP A 183 -7.09 -25.36 4.71
N PRO A 184 -6.77 -25.92 3.53
CA PRO A 184 -5.53 -26.66 3.31
C PRO A 184 -4.29 -25.85 3.71
N TRP A 185 -3.21 -26.54 4.06
CA TRP A 185 -1.91 -25.89 4.26
C TRP A 185 -1.41 -25.27 2.96
N SER A 186 -0.88 -24.05 3.05
CA SER A 186 -0.16 -23.39 1.96
C SER A 186 1.01 -24.24 1.47
N LEU A 187 1.54 -23.96 0.28
CA LEU A 187 2.88 -24.45 -0.08
C LEU A 187 3.92 -23.84 0.89
N CYS A 188 5.09 -24.47 0.98
CA CYS A 188 6.21 -23.92 1.75
C CYS A 188 6.65 -22.60 1.10
N ASP A 189 6.71 -21.52 1.87
CA ASP A 189 6.88 -20.16 1.35
C ASP A 189 8.27 -19.92 0.72
N ARG A 190 9.26 -20.71 1.12
CA ARG A 190 10.66 -20.73 0.64
C ARG A 190 11.06 -22.16 0.24
N CYS A 191 12.07 -22.28 -0.62
CA CYS A 191 12.74 -23.55 -0.92
C CYS A 191 14.23 -23.51 -0.56
N GLY A 192 14.86 -24.67 -0.37
CA GLY A 192 16.30 -24.83 -0.13
C GLY A 192 16.77 -24.40 1.26
N VAL A 193 16.03 -23.52 1.93
CA VAL A 193 16.23 -23.09 3.32
C VAL A 193 15.06 -23.54 4.21
N LYS A 194 15.11 -23.24 5.51
CA LYS A 194 13.93 -23.33 6.39
C LYS A 194 12.88 -22.32 5.89
N GLY A 195 11.64 -22.76 5.70
CA GLY A 195 10.50 -21.91 5.40
C GLY A 195 9.35 -22.10 6.39
N GLU A 196 8.22 -21.49 6.08
CA GLU A 196 6.96 -21.61 6.81
C GLU A 196 5.79 -21.97 5.88
N GLN A 197 4.79 -22.64 6.45
CA GLN A 197 3.47 -22.83 5.88
C GLN A 197 2.43 -22.18 6.77
N THR A 198 1.39 -21.62 6.17
CA THR A 198 0.21 -21.09 6.87
C THR A 198 -1.01 -21.95 6.54
N ARG A 199 -2.00 -21.94 7.43
CA ARG A 199 -3.38 -22.28 7.11
C ARG A 199 -4.33 -21.34 7.85
N VAL A 200 -5.46 -21.06 7.22
CA VAL A 200 -6.54 -20.23 7.75
C VAL A 200 -7.57 -21.13 8.44
N GLY A 201 -8.05 -20.75 9.61
CA GLY A 201 -9.25 -21.29 10.24
C GLY A 201 -10.33 -20.22 10.30
N LEU A 202 -11.50 -20.46 9.70
CA LEU A 202 -12.65 -19.54 9.72
C LEU A 202 -13.75 -20.09 10.64
N CYS A 203 -14.41 -19.19 11.36
CA CYS A 203 -15.58 -19.51 12.17
C CYS A 203 -16.80 -19.78 11.27
N TYR A 204 -17.39 -20.96 11.42
CA TYR A 204 -18.66 -21.35 10.83
C TYR A 204 -19.65 -21.76 11.92
N VAL A 205 -20.94 -21.58 11.64
CA VAL A 205 -22.05 -22.03 12.48
C VAL A 205 -22.92 -23.02 11.69
N MET A 206 -23.26 -24.13 12.32
CA MET A 206 -24.23 -25.10 11.83
C MET A 206 -25.57 -24.93 12.58
N SER A 207 -26.68 -24.78 11.85
CA SER A 207 -28.04 -24.73 12.43
C SER A 207 -29.11 -25.02 11.38
N GLN A 208 -30.26 -25.50 11.83
CA GLN A 208 -31.48 -25.63 11.02
C GLN A 208 -32.27 -24.32 10.89
N HIS A 209 -31.85 -23.24 11.58
CA HIS A 209 -32.56 -21.96 11.59
C HIS A 209 -31.83 -20.82 10.85
N LEU A 210 -30.93 -21.18 9.93
CA LEU A 210 -30.26 -20.20 9.04
C LEU A 210 -31.23 -19.70 7.97
N GLN A 211 -31.07 -18.46 7.52
CA GLN A 211 -31.95 -17.88 6.52
C GLN A 211 -31.66 -18.44 5.11
N VAL A 212 -32.65 -19.07 4.49
CA VAL A 212 -32.56 -19.76 3.18
C VAL A 212 -32.24 -18.81 2.00
N ARG A 213 -32.25 -17.49 2.19
CA ARG A 213 -31.87 -16.52 1.15
C ARG A 213 -30.37 -16.51 0.83
N TYR A 214 -29.55 -17.11 1.69
CA TYR A 214 -28.08 -17.09 1.62
C TYR A 214 -27.50 -18.49 1.34
N LEU A 215 -28.13 -19.21 0.39
CA LEU A 215 -27.88 -20.63 0.15
C LEU A 215 -26.45 -20.90 -0.31
N ARG A 216 -25.65 -21.45 0.62
CA ARG A 216 -24.44 -22.21 0.31
C ARG A 216 -24.83 -23.60 -0.24
N GLN A 217 -23.86 -24.29 -0.84
CA GLN A 217 -23.94 -25.68 -1.30
C GLN A 217 -24.40 -26.70 -0.21
N SER A 218 -24.41 -26.29 1.07
CA SER A 218 -25.03 -26.99 2.19
C SER A 218 -25.93 -26.02 2.97
N SER A 219 -27.24 -26.26 3.02
CA SER A 219 -28.25 -25.34 3.60
C SER A 219 -28.04 -25.00 5.08
N ASN A 220 -27.41 -25.89 5.83
CA ASN A 220 -27.37 -25.83 7.30
C ASN A 220 -26.06 -25.23 7.86
N VAL A 221 -25.14 -24.74 7.02
CA VAL A 221 -23.82 -24.22 7.44
C VAL A 221 -23.51 -22.88 6.77
N THR A 222 -23.32 -21.84 7.58
CA THR A 222 -22.90 -20.50 7.12
C THR A 222 -21.77 -19.93 7.98
N SER A 223 -21.16 -18.85 7.51
CA SER A 223 -20.07 -18.14 8.22
C SER A 223 -20.58 -17.40 9.46
N CYS A 224 -19.79 -17.28 10.52
CA CYS A 224 -20.26 -16.72 11.80
C CYS A 224 -20.74 -15.25 11.74
N GLY A 225 -20.20 -14.44 10.82
CA GLY A 225 -20.65 -13.06 10.57
C GLY A 225 -21.65 -12.91 9.41
N SER A 226 -22.06 -14.01 8.78
CA SER A 226 -23.03 -14.01 7.66
C SER A 226 -24.38 -13.42 8.05
N SER A 227 -24.99 -12.67 7.13
CA SER A 227 -26.35 -12.13 7.27
C SER A 227 -27.43 -13.22 7.38
N ALA A 228 -27.07 -14.47 7.09
CA ALA A 228 -27.91 -15.65 7.27
C ALA A 228 -28.09 -16.06 8.73
N VAL A 229 -27.19 -15.63 9.64
CA VAL A 229 -27.20 -15.96 11.07
C VAL A 229 -28.26 -15.13 11.79
N PRO A 230 -29.23 -15.74 12.49
CA PRO A 230 -30.19 -15.00 13.31
C PRO A 230 -29.47 -14.24 14.45
N LEU A 231 -29.72 -12.93 14.58
CA LEU A 231 -29.12 -12.07 15.63
C LEU A 231 -29.23 -12.66 17.05
N ARG A 232 -30.31 -13.39 17.33
CA ARG A 232 -30.57 -14.14 18.58
C ARG A 232 -29.51 -15.20 18.94
N PHE A 233 -28.62 -15.58 18.03
CA PHE A 233 -27.50 -16.48 18.33
C PHE A 233 -26.30 -15.76 18.99
N GLY A 234 -26.26 -14.41 18.94
CA GLY A 234 -25.25 -13.61 19.65
C GLY A 234 -23.81 -13.71 19.14
N LEU A 235 -23.57 -14.39 18.00
CA LEU A 235 -22.21 -14.76 17.55
C LEU A 235 -21.25 -13.58 17.31
N ALA A 236 -21.76 -12.39 17.00
CA ALA A 236 -20.96 -11.18 16.84
C ALA A 236 -20.11 -10.83 18.09
N ASN A 237 -20.60 -11.18 19.28
CA ASN A 237 -19.90 -11.00 20.56
C ASN A 237 -19.20 -12.28 21.05
N SER A 238 -19.24 -13.37 20.28
CA SER A 238 -18.66 -14.64 20.71
C SER A 238 -17.13 -14.64 20.65
N HIS A 239 -16.52 -15.54 21.41
CA HIS A 239 -15.06 -15.69 21.43
C HIS A 239 -14.50 -16.37 20.18
N HIS A 240 -15.36 -17.09 19.45
CA HIS A 240 -15.05 -17.77 18.19
C HIS A 240 -14.84 -16.74 17.07
N ARG A 241 -13.57 -16.51 16.73
CA ARG A 241 -13.12 -15.69 15.61
C ARG A 241 -12.13 -16.49 14.77
N ALA A 242 -11.66 -15.91 13.67
CA ALA A 242 -10.69 -16.59 12.81
C ALA A 242 -9.33 -16.81 13.51
N GLU A 243 -8.69 -17.90 13.11
CA GLU A 243 -7.35 -18.34 13.55
C GLU A 243 -6.40 -18.38 12.36
N LEU A 244 -5.15 -17.98 12.55
CA LEU A 244 -4.07 -18.22 11.58
C LEU A 244 -3.06 -19.18 12.19
N VAL A 245 -2.90 -20.38 11.62
CA VAL A 245 -1.92 -21.37 12.12
C VAL A 245 -0.68 -21.35 11.23
N VAL A 246 0.50 -21.18 11.85
CA VAL A 246 1.80 -21.14 11.18
C VAL A 246 2.64 -22.33 11.64
N ARG A 247 3.37 -22.98 10.73
CA ARG A 247 4.37 -24.01 11.06
C ARG A 247 5.61 -23.89 10.19
N SER A 248 6.76 -24.34 10.68
CA SER A 248 7.97 -24.47 9.86
C SER A 248 7.85 -25.61 8.84
N CYS A 249 8.46 -25.42 7.68
CA CYS A 249 8.62 -26.42 6.62
C CYS A 249 10.04 -26.39 6.05
N HIS A 250 10.40 -27.42 5.28
CA HIS A 250 11.58 -27.43 4.44
C HIS A 250 11.27 -28.21 3.18
N THR A 251 11.58 -27.64 2.02
CA THR A 251 11.39 -28.26 0.70
C THR A 251 12.61 -28.02 -0.17
N PRO A 252 13.04 -29.00 -0.99
CA PRO A 252 14.10 -28.76 -1.97
C PRO A 252 13.62 -27.77 -3.03
N CYS A 253 14.52 -26.93 -3.54
CA CYS A 253 14.18 -26.08 -4.67
C CYS A 253 13.91 -26.91 -5.93
N PRO A 254 12.87 -26.57 -6.73
CA PRO A 254 12.68 -27.20 -8.03
C PRO A 254 13.91 -26.93 -8.88
N LYS A 255 14.57 -27.99 -9.35
CA LYS A 255 15.71 -27.88 -10.27
C LYS A 255 15.25 -27.09 -11.51
N LYS A 256 16.06 -26.14 -11.97
CA LYS A 256 15.78 -25.44 -13.24
C LYS A 256 15.63 -26.49 -14.34
N ALA A 257 14.52 -26.45 -15.08
CA ALA A 257 14.30 -27.35 -16.19
C ALA A 257 15.19 -26.92 -17.36
N THR A 258 16.32 -27.61 -17.55
CA THR A 258 17.23 -27.38 -18.68
C THR A 258 16.66 -27.99 -19.95
N THR A 259 15.44 -27.59 -20.33
CA THR A 259 14.69 -28.07 -21.50
C THR A 259 15.09 -27.33 -22.78
N VAL A 260 16.40 -27.14 -22.95
CA VAL A 260 17.03 -26.62 -24.17
C VAL A 260 18.07 -27.66 -24.57
N SER A 261 17.95 -28.25 -25.76
CA SER A 261 18.97 -29.18 -26.28
C SER A 261 20.30 -28.44 -26.44
N PRO A 262 21.47 -29.11 -26.29
CA PRO A 262 22.77 -28.45 -26.39
C PRO A 262 22.96 -27.73 -27.74
N GLU A 263 22.42 -28.29 -28.82
CA GLU A 263 22.39 -27.68 -30.15
C GLU A 263 21.55 -26.38 -30.19
N ARG A 264 20.35 -26.40 -29.61
CA ARG A 264 19.48 -25.21 -29.53
C ARG A 264 20.08 -24.13 -28.63
N LYS A 265 20.82 -24.53 -27.58
CA LYS A 265 21.60 -23.60 -26.77
C LYS A 265 22.74 -22.99 -27.57
N GLY A 266 23.57 -23.79 -28.25
CA GLY A 266 24.65 -23.28 -29.10
C GLY A 266 24.16 -22.35 -30.21
N LEU A 267 22.99 -22.62 -30.79
CA LEU A 267 22.35 -21.72 -31.76
C LEU A 267 21.91 -20.39 -31.11
N LEU A 268 21.32 -20.42 -29.91
CA LEU A 268 20.94 -19.21 -29.18
C LEU A 268 22.17 -18.39 -28.78
N ASP A 269 23.19 -19.05 -28.22
CA ASP A 269 24.48 -18.45 -27.86
C ASP A 269 25.14 -17.77 -29.09
N PHE A 270 25.15 -18.44 -30.25
CA PHE A 270 25.67 -17.89 -31.52
C PHE A 270 24.87 -16.69 -32.04
N LEU A 271 23.54 -16.70 -31.90
CA LEU A 271 22.66 -15.61 -32.32
C LEU A 271 22.62 -14.41 -31.34
N GLY A 272 23.43 -14.43 -30.27
CA GLY A 272 23.41 -13.40 -29.22
C GLY A 272 22.20 -13.47 -28.27
N TYR A 273 21.41 -14.55 -28.36
CA TYR A 273 20.31 -14.90 -27.46
C TYR A 273 20.70 -15.95 -26.42
N GLY A 274 22.01 -16.14 -26.19
CA GLY A 274 22.54 -17.06 -25.19
C GLY A 274 22.00 -16.75 -23.80
N ASP A 275 21.86 -17.79 -22.97
CA ASP A 275 21.11 -17.78 -21.69
C ASP A 275 21.27 -16.45 -20.92
N PRO A 276 20.27 -15.55 -20.90
CA PRO A 276 20.21 -14.53 -19.87
C PRO A 276 20.14 -15.27 -18.52
N GLU A 277 20.91 -14.83 -17.52
CA GLU A 277 21.07 -15.53 -16.24
C GLU A 277 19.75 -15.60 -15.45
N SER A 278 18.90 -16.59 -15.79
CA SER A 278 17.45 -16.52 -15.58
C SER A 278 16.78 -15.42 -16.44
N PRO A 279 15.45 -15.45 -16.63
CA PRO A 279 14.71 -14.18 -16.51
C PRO A 279 15.13 -13.55 -15.18
N GLY A 280 15.89 -12.46 -15.24
CA GLY A 280 16.48 -11.82 -14.08
C GLY A 280 15.41 -11.48 -13.05
N LEU A 281 15.72 -11.68 -11.76
CA LEU A 281 14.78 -11.44 -10.67
C LEU A 281 14.21 -10.01 -10.79
N SER A 282 12.88 -9.85 -10.87
CA SER A 282 12.30 -8.55 -11.22
C SER A 282 12.66 -7.49 -10.18
N VAL A 283 13.40 -6.45 -10.59
CA VAL A 283 13.91 -5.41 -9.69
C VAL A 283 12.99 -4.19 -9.74
N HIS A 284 12.31 -3.92 -8.63
CA HIS A 284 11.42 -2.78 -8.45
C HIS A 284 12.11 -1.75 -7.55
N TYR A 285 12.07 -0.48 -7.95
CA TYR A 285 12.65 0.61 -7.17
C TYR A 285 11.54 1.36 -6.43
N HIS A 286 11.63 1.41 -5.10
CA HIS A 286 10.64 2.11 -4.27
C HIS A 286 11.33 3.20 -3.45
N ASN A 287 10.87 4.45 -3.56
CA ASN A 287 11.44 5.58 -2.83
C ASN A 287 10.43 6.08 -1.78
N HIS A 288 10.85 6.10 -0.52
CA HIS A 288 9.97 6.43 0.61
C HIS A 288 10.60 7.46 1.56
N PRO A 289 9.84 8.46 2.05
CA PRO A 289 10.37 9.41 3.02
C PRO A 289 10.60 8.76 4.40
N VAL A 290 11.52 9.34 5.17
CA VAL A 290 11.65 9.05 6.61
C VAL A 290 10.40 9.50 7.36
N GLY A 291 9.99 8.72 8.36
CA GLY A 291 9.02 9.13 9.38
C GLY A 291 7.54 8.94 9.02
N SER A 292 7.21 8.41 7.84
CA SER A 292 5.86 7.85 7.57
C SER A 292 5.91 6.33 7.50
N ASP A 293 4.74 5.71 7.52
CA ASP A 293 4.58 4.26 7.44
C ASP A 293 4.62 3.78 5.99
N LEU A 294 5.17 2.58 5.77
CA LEU A 294 5.32 1.93 4.46
C LEU A 294 4.71 0.53 4.49
N VAL A 295 4.01 0.18 3.40
CA VAL A 295 3.56 -1.17 3.09
C VAL A 295 4.27 -1.66 1.84
N LEU A 296 4.79 -2.88 1.84
CA LEU A 296 5.38 -3.53 0.68
C LEU A 296 4.54 -4.75 0.29
N SER A 297 4.02 -4.72 -0.95
CA SER A 297 3.26 -5.80 -1.59
C SER A 297 4.18 -6.57 -2.55
N CYS A 298 4.06 -7.90 -2.63
CA CYS A 298 4.93 -8.70 -3.50
C CYS A 298 4.38 -8.72 -4.95
N PRO A 299 5.13 -8.24 -5.97
CA PRO A 299 4.62 -8.18 -7.34
C PRO A 299 4.18 -9.55 -7.88
N GLY A 300 2.96 -9.63 -8.41
CA GLY A 300 2.41 -10.86 -8.98
C GLY A 300 1.92 -11.89 -7.96
N MET A 301 1.85 -11.57 -6.66
CA MET A 301 1.15 -12.43 -5.70
C MET A 301 -0.35 -12.51 -6.00
N LYS A 302 -0.96 -13.66 -5.69
CA LYS A 302 -2.40 -13.86 -5.66
C LYS A 302 -2.84 -14.19 -4.23
N PRO A 303 -4.13 -14.03 -3.86
CA PRO A 303 -4.61 -14.26 -2.50
C PRO A 303 -4.27 -15.64 -1.89
N GLN A 304 -4.20 -16.67 -2.72
CA GLN A 304 -3.91 -18.05 -2.35
C GLN A 304 -2.41 -18.44 -2.43
N HIS A 305 -1.50 -17.47 -2.59
CA HIS A 305 -0.06 -17.73 -2.67
C HIS A 305 0.63 -17.66 -1.31
N ALA A 306 1.41 -18.69 -0.96
CA ALA A 306 2.39 -18.57 0.12
C ALA A 306 3.43 -17.51 -0.27
N VAL A 307 3.59 -16.48 0.56
CA VAL A 307 4.55 -15.37 0.35
C VAL A 307 5.51 -15.28 1.53
N ALA A 308 6.79 -15.01 1.27
CA ALA A 308 7.81 -14.74 2.30
C ALA A 308 8.61 -13.47 1.99
N TRP A 309 9.27 -12.89 2.99
CA TRP A 309 10.08 -11.69 2.86
C TRP A 309 11.51 -11.88 3.41
N ASP A 310 12.51 -11.36 2.72
CA ASP A 310 13.89 -11.20 3.20
C ASP A 310 14.26 -9.71 3.25
N LYS A 311 15.12 -9.32 4.19
CA LYS A 311 15.87 -8.06 4.11
C LYS A 311 17.35 -8.39 3.84
N GLY A 312 17.82 -8.16 2.62
CA GLY A 312 19.14 -8.63 2.16
C GLY A 312 19.24 -10.15 2.24
N SER A 313 20.19 -10.66 3.03
CA SER A 313 20.36 -12.09 3.33
C SER A 313 19.53 -12.58 4.53
N THR A 314 18.90 -11.69 5.30
CA THR A 314 18.20 -12.03 6.54
C THR A 314 16.74 -12.42 6.26
N PRO A 315 16.31 -13.66 6.56
CA PRO A 315 14.92 -14.06 6.39
C PRO A 315 14.02 -13.41 7.45
N LEU A 316 12.87 -12.88 7.03
CA LEU A 316 11.81 -12.43 7.93
C LEU A 316 10.77 -13.56 8.03
N TYR A 317 10.74 -14.23 9.19
CA TYR A 317 9.80 -15.31 9.50
C TYR A 317 8.56 -14.77 10.24
N ARG A 318 7.37 -15.29 9.92
CA ARG A 318 6.12 -15.00 10.64
C ARG A 318 6.22 -15.37 12.11
N SER A 319 6.92 -16.44 12.48
CA SER A 319 7.19 -16.80 13.87
C SER A 319 7.91 -15.70 14.69
N GLU A 320 8.49 -14.69 14.06
CA GLU A 320 9.17 -13.57 14.71
C GLU A 320 8.55 -12.19 14.40
N PHE A 321 7.98 -12.05 13.19
CA PHE A 321 7.53 -10.79 12.59
C PHE A 321 6.02 -10.72 12.28
N MET A 322 5.20 -11.73 12.60
CA MET A 322 3.74 -11.60 12.41
C MET A 322 3.18 -10.41 13.23
N GLU A 323 2.16 -9.73 12.69
CA GLU A 323 1.40 -8.73 13.44
C GLU A 323 0.86 -9.29 14.78
N GLY A 324 0.70 -8.40 15.77
CA GLY A 324 0.22 -8.77 17.11
C GLY A 324 1.29 -9.36 18.05
N LEU A 325 2.24 -10.17 17.54
CA LEU A 325 3.27 -10.86 18.36
C LEU A 325 4.05 -9.91 19.28
N LYS A 326 4.49 -8.77 18.74
CA LYS A 326 5.27 -7.75 19.45
C LYS A 326 4.67 -6.38 19.14
N LYS A 327 3.79 -5.89 20.02
CA LYS A 327 3.10 -4.59 19.84
C LYS A 327 4.03 -3.39 19.63
N SER A 328 5.28 -3.48 20.08
CA SER A 328 6.34 -2.49 19.90
C SER A 328 7.16 -2.66 18.61
N SER A 329 6.93 -3.70 17.81
CA SER A 329 7.64 -3.88 16.54
C SER A 329 7.11 -2.90 15.50
N ARG A 330 8.03 -2.11 14.92
CA ARG A 330 7.73 -1.28 13.73
C ARG A 330 7.55 -2.11 12.48
N MET A 331 8.29 -3.21 12.36
CA MET A 331 8.30 -4.06 11.17
C MET A 331 7.51 -5.34 11.46
N PHE A 332 6.51 -5.64 10.63
CA PHE A 332 5.69 -6.82 10.78
C PHE A 332 5.08 -7.28 9.44
N ILE A 333 4.62 -8.52 9.40
CA ILE A 333 3.92 -9.13 8.26
C ILE A 333 2.43 -9.23 8.64
N ASP A 334 1.55 -8.71 7.79
CA ASP A 334 0.10 -8.80 8.01
C ASP A 334 -0.50 -10.14 7.55
N VAL A 335 -1.79 -10.34 7.84
CA VAL A 335 -2.53 -11.56 7.45
C VAL A 335 -2.57 -11.71 5.93
N GLY A 336 -2.71 -10.61 5.19
CA GLY A 336 -2.62 -10.52 3.73
C GLY A 336 -1.22 -10.72 3.14
N HIS A 337 -0.20 -11.00 3.97
CA HIS A 337 1.20 -11.23 3.61
C HIS A 337 2.01 -10.00 3.15
N HIS A 338 1.51 -8.79 3.37
CA HIS A 338 2.25 -7.55 3.11
C HIS A 338 3.29 -7.30 4.22
N LEU A 339 4.43 -6.72 3.87
CA LEU A 339 5.46 -6.31 4.83
C LEU A 339 5.25 -4.84 5.20
N HIS A 340 4.89 -4.60 6.45
CA HIS A 340 4.70 -3.26 7.03
C HIS A 340 5.98 -2.77 7.71
N ILE A 341 6.25 -1.47 7.58
CA ILE A 341 7.32 -0.76 8.30
C ILE A 341 6.76 0.58 8.81
N ARG A 342 6.35 0.62 10.07
CA ARG A 342 5.93 1.85 10.76
C ARG A 342 7.13 2.77 11.00
N LEU A 343 6.94 4.08 10.84
CA LEU A 343 7.94 5.13 11.00
C LEU A 343 9.28 4.76 10.34
N VAL A 344 9.32 4.72 9.01
CA VAL A 344 10.49 4.31 8.22
C VAL A 344 11.73 5.15 8.58
N HIS A 345 12.85 4.48 8.87
CA HIS A 345 14.14 5.12 9.16
C HIS A 345 15.12 4.95 7.99
N LEU A 346 16.17 5.77 7.95
CA LEU A 346 17.27 5.65 6.97
C LEU A 346 17.93 4.25 6.98
N LYS A 347 17.99 3.57 8.13
CA LYS A 347 18.47 2.18 8.28
C LYS A 347 17.51 1.10 7.74
N ASP A 348 16.30 1.48 7.36
CA ASP A 348 15.33 0.60 6.70
C ASP A 348 15.55 0.55 5.18
N LYS A 349 16.39 1.44 4.62
CA LYS A 349 16.94 1.35 3.25
C LYS A 349 17.60 -0.01 2.99
N GLY A 350 17.40 -0.56 1.80
CA GLY A 350 18.07 -1.79 1.36
C GLY A 350 17.25 -2.57 0.33
N SER A 351 17.79 -3.73 -0.08
CA SER A 351 17.07 -4.69 -0.91
C SER A 351 16.19 -5.60 -0.05
N TYR A 352 14.90 -5.66 -0.38
CA TYR A 352 13.96 -6.62 0.17
C TYR A 352 13.62 -7.64 -0.91
N PHE A 353 13.70 -8.93 -0.61
CA PHE A 353 13.31 -9.96 -1.57
C PHE A 353 11.97 -10.56 -1.15
N CYS A 354 11.04 -10.71 -2.07
CA CYS A 354 9.82 -11.48 -1.81
C CYS A 354 9.85 -12.83 -2.54
N TRP A 355 9.32 -13.85 -1.85
CA TRP A 355 9.13 -15.19 -2.36
C TRP A 355 7.65 -15.43 -2.63
N ILE A 356 7.33 -16.21 -3.67
CA ILE A 356 5.99 -16.67 -4.02
C ILE A 356 6.06 -18.19 -4.25
N GLN A 357 5.25 -18.96 -3.52
CA GLN A 357 5.11 -20.41 -3.66
C GLN A 357 6.49 -21.14 -3.68
N GLY A 358 7.39 -20.76 -2.76
CA GLY A 358 8.72 -21.34 -2.64
C GLY A 358 9.78 -20.77 -3.59
N LYS A 359 9.45 -19.86 -4.52
CA LYS A 359 10.39 -19.25 -5.47
C LYS A 359 10.62 -17.77 -5.17
N LYS A 360 11.87 -17.30 -5.16
CA LYS A 360 12.18 -15.86 -5.08
C LYS A 360 11.67 -15.16 -6.35
N ALA A 361 10.79 -14.15 -6.20
CA ALA A 361 9.96 -13.61 -7.28
C ALA A 361 10.31 -12.15 -7.67
N ALA A 362 10.64 -11.31 -6.70
CA ALA A 362 11.08 -9.94 -6.93
C ALA A 362 12.16 -9.49 -5.93
N GLU A 363 12.96 -8.51 -6.34
CA GLU A 363 13.74 -7.63 -5.47
C GLU A 363 13.08 -6.25 -5.44
N ILE A 364 12.80 -5.72 -4.25
CA ILE A 364 12.35 -4.35 -4.04
C ILE A 364 13.51 -3.57 -3.41
N LYS A 365 14.13 -2.69 -4.19
CA LYS A 365 15.19 -1.78 -3.73
C LYS A 365 14.55 -0.55 -3.09
N LEU A 366 14.45 -0.57 -1.76
CA LEU A 366 13.89 0.52 -0.97
C LEU A 366 14.93 1.62 -0.76
N GLY A 367 14.78 2.72 -1.48
CA GLY A 367 15.44 4.00 -1.19
C GLY A 367 14.68 4.74 -0.09
N VAL A 368 15.36 5.09 0.99
CA VAL A 368 14.80 5.96 2.04
C VAL A 368 15.46 7.32 1.98
N TYR A 369 14.67 8.40 1.89
CA TYR A 369 15.16 9.77 1.85
C TYR A 369 14.63 10.60 3.03
N SER A 370 15.48 11.45 3.61
CA SER A 370 14.99 12.42 4.58
C SER A 370 14.18 13.50 3.86
N ARG A 371 13.05 13.91 4.43
CA ARG A 371 12.40 15.17 4.03
C ARG A 371 13.25 16.33 4.56
N VAL A 372 14.32 16.67 3.85
CA VAL A 372 15.04 17.94 4.07
C VAL A 372 14.00 19.05 4.00
N GLY A 373 13.83 19.79 5.10
CA GLY A 373 12.75 20.76 5.25
C GLY A 373 12.71 21.72 4.06
N ARG A 374 11.51 21.86 3.46
CA ARG A 374 11.23 22.65 2.24
C ARG A 374 12.20 23.83 2.13
N MET A 375 13.15 23.75 1.19
CA MET A 375 14.12 24.82 0.96
C MET A 375 13.32 26.05 0.49
N ARG A 376 12.97 26.93 1.44
CA ARG A 376 11.99 28.00 1.25
C ARG A 376 12.45 28.87 0.09
N ARG A 377 11.72 28.81 -1.03
CA ARG A 377 11.93 29.76 -2.13
C ARG A 377 11.58 31.15 -1.59
N ILE A 378 12.39 32.14 -1.96
CA ILE A 378 12.23 33.54 -1.53
C ILE A 378 10.86 34.13 -1.96
N SER A 379 10.14 33.44 -2.86
CA SER A 379 8.78 33.74 -3.29
C SER A 379 7.65 33.21 -2.37
N ASP A 380 7.92 32.50 -1.27
CA ASP A 380 6.88 32.16 -0.28
C ASP A 380 6.37 33.45 0.39
N SER A 381 5.06 33.68 0.38
CA SER A 381 4.43 34.93 0.85
C SER A 381 4.72 35.25 2.32
N GLU A 382 4.76 34.23 3.18
CA GLU A 382 5.14 34.34 4.59
C GLU A 382 6.58 34.83 4.77
N ALA A 383 7.51 34.35 3.94
CA ALA A 383 8.91 34.76 4.00
C ALA A 383 9.08 36.24 3.58
N LEU A 384 8.34 36.69 2.57
CA LEU A 384 8.29 38.10 2.17
C LEU A 384 7.67 38.99 3.27
N PHE A 385 6.64 38.52 3.98
CA PHE A 385 6.05 39.23 5.11
C PHE A 385 7.04 39.39 6.28
N ILE A 386 7.75 38.32 6.65
CA ILE A 386 8.78 38.33 7.70
C ILE A 386 9.92 39.29 7.31
N LEU A 387 10.45 39.19 6.09
CA LEU A 387 11.52 40.05 5.60
C LEU A 387 11.12 41.54 5.60
N LYS A 388 9.89 41.85 5.15
CA LYS A 388 9.34 43.21 5.16
C LYS A 388 9.22 43.79 6.57
N ASN A 389 8.92 42.98 7.58
CA ASN A 389 8.84 43.43 8.97
C ASN A 389 10.23 43.59 9.61
N ILE A 390 11.19 42.72 9.32
CA ILE A 390 12.60 42.91 9.75
C ILE A 390 13.16 44.23 9.19
N LEU A 391 12.91 44.52 7.90
CA LEU A 391 13.36 45.76 7.27
C LEU A 391 12.73 47.01 7.89
N LYS A 392 11.44 46.98 8.25
CA LYS A 392 10.78 48.07 9.01
C LYS A 392 11.43 48.30 10.37
N VAL A 393 11.72 47.23 11.12
CA VAL A 393 12.35 47.34 12.45
C VAL A 393 13.75 47.93 12.33
N TYR A 394 14.55 47.50 11.35
CA TYR A 394 15.85 48.11 11.07
C TYR A 394 15.76 49.59 10.71
N ALA A 395 14.81 49.97 9.83
CA ALA A 395 14.59 51.37 9.46
C ALA A 395 14.16 52.25 10.65
N LEU A 396 13.33 51.71 11.56
CA LEU A 396 12.93 52.41 12.79
C LEU A 396 14.13 52.61 13.72
N LEU A 397 14.96 51.58 13.91
CA LEU A 397 16.16 51.65 14.74
C LEU A 397 17.19 52.64 14.19
N THR A 398 17.40 52.69 12.86
CA THR A 398 18.29 53.69 12.25
C THR A 398 17.73 55.11 12.35
N ALA A 399 16.41 55.31 12.23
CA ALA A 399 15.79 56.62 12.43
C ALA A 399 15.95 57.12 13.87
N VAL A 400 15.76 56.26 14.88
CA VAL A 400 15.99 56.59 16.30
C VAL A 400 17.47 56.90 16.56
N PHE A 401 18.39 56.13 15.97
CA PHE A 401 19.83 56.37 16.10
C PHE A 401 20.25 57.73 15.51
N LEU A 402 19.73 58.08 14.33
CA LEU A 402 19.98 59.39 13.71
C LEU A 402 19.38 60.54 14.52
N LEU A 403 18.21 60.35 15.15
CA LEU A 403 17.62 61.33 16.08
C LEU A 403 18.48 61.55 17.33
N ILE A 404 19.05 60.49 17.91
CA ILE A 404 19.96 60.60 19.06
C ILE A 404 21.23 61.37 18.67
N ILE A 405 21.75 61.16 17.45
CA ILE A 405 22.90 61.91 16.93
C ILE A 405 22.55 63.37 16.68
N SER A 406 21.41 63.68 16.04
CA SER A 406 21.05 65.07 15.74
C SER A 406 20.76 65.89 17.01
N VAL A 407 20.08 65.31 18.01
CA VAL A 407 19.87 65.97 19.31
C VAL A 407 21.20 66.24 20.03
N ARG A 408 22.14 65.27 20.04
CA ARG A 408 23.48 65.49 20.59
C ARG A 408 24.25 66.58 19.86
N PHE A 409 24.18 66.61 18.54
CA PHE A 409 24.84 67.63 17.72
C PHE A 409 24.27 69.02 17.97
N ILE A 410 22.95 69.15 18.13
CA ILE A 410 22.28 70.42 18.46
C ILE A 410 22.72 70.92 19.84
N TRP A 411 22.72 70.07 20.87
CA TRP A 411 23.23 70.45 22.21
C TRP A 411 24.68 70.91 22.18
N GLN A 412 25.57 70.21 21.46
CA GLN A 412 26.97 70.63 21.33
C GLN A 412 27.13 71.95 20.56
N LEU A 413 26.21 72.27 19.65
CA LEU A 413 26.18 73.57 18.96
C LEU A 413 25.71 74.70 19.89
N GLU A 414 24.78 74.41 20.80
CA GLU A 414 24.22 75.33 21.80
C GLU A 414 25.23 75.64 22.92
N GLU A 415 25.99 74.62 23.39
CA GLU A 415 27.16 74.80 24.25
C GLU A 415 28.27 75.64 23.56
N ALA A 416 28.52 75.42 22.26
CA ALA A 416 29.50 76.19 21.51
C ALA A 416 29.09 77.66 21.26
N LEU A 417 27.78 77.94 21.14
CA LEU A 417 27.25 79.29 20.92
C LEU A 417 27.15 80.14 22.20
N THR A 418 27.18 79.51 23.38
CA THR A 418 27.09 80.20 24.68
C THR A 418 28.45 80.56 25.29
N ALA A 419 29.56 80.21 24.64
CA ALA A 419 30.93 80.35 25.18
C ALA A 419 31.76 81.48 24.53
N ALA A 420 31.50 82.74 24.92
CA ALA A 420 32.37 83.90 24.69
C ALA A 420 32.20 84.92 25.85
N PRO A 421 33.21 85.76 26.21
CA PRO A 421 34.44 86.10 25.49
C PRO A 421 35.74 85.99 26.34
N ALA A 422 36.87 86.50 25.79
CA ALA A 422 38.21 86.70 26.40
C ALA A 422 38.96 85.41 26.83
N GLY A 423 40.28 85.22 26.62
CA GLY A 423 41.37 86.11 26.21
C GLY A 423 42.21 86.55 27.41
N ALA A 424 43.54 86.40 27.48
CA ALA A 424 44.53 85.72 26.62
C ALA A 424 45.83 85.49 27.49
N LEU A 425 47.03 85.11 27.06
CA LEU A 425 47.67 84.87 25.74
C LEU A 425 48.97 84.04 25.94
N ARG A 426 49.17 82.88 25.29
CA ARG A 426 50.55 82.38 24.99
C ARG A 426 50.66 81.38 23.81
N ASN A 427 51.03 81.94 22.66
CA ASN A 427 51.78 81.39 21.51
C ASN A 427 52.47 80.03 21.74
N THR A 428 52.14 78.94 21.02
CA THR A 428 52.47 78.58 19.60
C THR A 428 53.95 78.17 19.37
N PRO A 429 54.29 77.29 18.39
CA PRO A 429 53.50 76.87 17.22
C PRO A 429 53.34 75.36 16.92
N LEU A 430 52.57 75.14 15.85
CA LEU A 430 52.44 74.04 14.89
C LEU A 430 53.74 73.22 14.59
N SER A 431 53.70 72.02 14.00
CA SER A 431 52.61 71.31 13.28
C SER A 431 52.80 69.78 13.18
N HIS A 432 51.67 69.05 13.03
CA HIS A 432 51.44 67.75 12.37
C HIS A 432 52.58 66.68 12.35
N THR A 433 52.33 65.44 12.83
CA THR A 433 51.40 64.51 12.16
C THR A 433 50.95 63.33 13.04
N LEU A 434 49.66 62.96 12.88
CA LEU A 434 49.02 61.63 13.06
C LEU A 434 49.66 60.60 14.02
N THR A 435 49.00 60.34 15.16
CA THR A 435 49.12 59.09 15.93
C THR A 435 47.73 58.58 16.35
N ASP A 436 47.36 57.38 15.91
CA ASP A 436 46.59 56.34 16.65
C ASP A 436 46.29 55.15 15.69
N ARG A 437 46.16 53.87 16.08
CA ARG A 437 45.92 53.18 17.38
C ARG A 437 44.57 53.55 18.02
N GLN A 438 43.47 52.84 17.82
CA GLN A 438 43.32 51.38 17.70
C GLN A 438 42.01 51.03 16.97
N GLY A 439 41.97 49.88 16.30
CA GLY A 439 40.77 49.38 15.64
C GLY A 439 40.65 47.86 15.78
N PHE A 440 39.62 47.43 16.51
CA PHE A 440 38.89 46.14 16.56
C PHE A 440 39.53 44.81 16.08
N PRO A 441 39.23 43.68 16.77
CA PRO A 441 39.53 42.35 16.26
C PRO A 441 38.56 41.97 15.11
N GLU A 442 39.09 41.68 13.93
CA GLU A 442 38.31 41.16 12.79
C GLU A 442 38.37 39.62 12.73
N PHE A 443 37.25 38.98 12.43
CA PHE A 443 37.15 37.52 12.40
C PHE A 443 37.81 36.92 11.14
N SER A 444 38.85 36.11 11.33
CA SER A 444 39.61 35.49 10.24
C SER A 444 38.83 34.45 9.44
N ALA A 445 38.80 34.57 8.10
CA ALA A 445 38.20 33.59 7.21
C ALA A 445 39.13 33.14 6.05
N LEU A 446 39.37 31.83 5.97
CA LEU A 446 39.62 31.05 4.74
C LEU A 446 40.67 31.54 3.71
N ARG A 447 41.91 31.00 3.79
CA ARG A 447 42.39 29.97 2.82
C ARG A 447 43.86 29.52 2.98
N ARG A 448 44.05 28.20 3.11
CA ARG A 448 45.13 27.35 2.54
C ARG A 448 44.60 25.90 2.50
N ALA A 449 45.04 24.98 1.64
CA ALA A 449 45.54 25.06 0.26
C ALA A 449 45.52 23.61 -0.30
N PRO A 450 45.27 23.37 -1.59
CA PRO A 450 45.32 22.01 -2.14
C PRO A 450 46.74 21.56 -2.46
N ARG A 451 47.10 20.35 -2.00
CA ARG A 451 48.11 19.44 -2.57
C ARG A 451 47.89 18.05 -2.01
#